data_AF-A0A7Y4L1G7-F1
#
_entry.id   AF-A0A7Y4L1G7-F1
#
_cell.length_a   1.000
_cell.length_b   1.000
_cell.length_c   1.000
_cell.angle_alpha   90.00
_cell.angle_beta   90.00
_cell.angle_gamma   90.00
#
_symmetry.space_group_name_H-M   'P 1'
#
loop_
_entity.id
_entity.type
_entity.pdbx_description
1 polymer ?
#
loop_
_entity_poly.entity_id
_entity_poly.type
_entity_poly.pdbx_seq_one_letter_code
_entity_poly.pdbx_strand_id
1 'polypeptide(L)'
;MYNDPEVSAELHRVADAEPLPPFDTTALLTRAHRGRRRRKLAGAGGLLATVAAVALAATVIPGISSANQNPGPAGTSTPDFTPVPGLERGEAALFQNLSKSEVSRLCALRYPGQTKPLEKPTDARTGARLRFQAKVGEASPHRACSVPGGDRPSAKLIAEAKADPMPASDAGLLRNCAVETWVDVTGWRVVASEISKAQKKVTVVATSPSGKSAVACELELPPRTNPLGDSEGRFLRLASLVKDDAPILVPPKGSKWAELYISSSGGGCKKNTDTDCKKQYSGWGRTVADAAKVRISSSGKTYEKPVTDGWWAITWQVAGSQKLDFKIEALDKSGRKLKTISAQ
;
A
#
# COMPACT_ATOMS: atom_id res chain seq x y z
N MET A 1 26.61 22.35 -8.98
CA MET A 1 26.26 22.02 -10.37
C MET A 1 25.62 23.27 -10.96
N TYR A 2 26.33 23.93 -11.87
CA TYR A 2 25.91 25.17 -12.51
C TYR A 2 24.73 24.90 -13.45
N ASN A 3 23.59 25.57 -13.23
CA ASN A 3 22.54 25.72 -14.23
C ASN A 3 22.95 26.89 -15.12
N ASP A 4 23.64 26.58 -16.21
CA ASP A 4 24.01 27.59 -17.19
C ASP A 4 22.79 27.89 -18.08
N PRO A 5 22.21 29.10 -18.02
CA PRO A 5 21.06 29.47 -18.82
C PRO A 5 21.34 29.43 -20.32
N GLU A 6 22.61 29.54 -20.76
CA GLU A 6 22.99 29.42 -22.16
C GLU A 6 22.84 27.97 -22.66
N VAL A 7 23.18 26.99 -21.82
CA VAL A 7 23.00 25.56 -22.15
C VAL A 7 21.52 25.20 -22.26
N SER A 8 20.67 25.80 -21.41
CA SER A 8 19.22 25.59 -21.49
C SER A 8 18.59 26.23 -22.73
N ALA A 9 19.09 27.38 -23.16
CA ALA A 9 18.63 28.05 -24.38
C ALA A 9 19.06 27.27 -25.64
N GLU A 10 20.30 26.76 -25.67
CA GLU A 10 20.81 25.99 -26.80
C GLU A 10 20.09 24.63 -26.92
N LEU A 11 19.75 23.98 -25.80
CA LEU A 11 18.93 22.76 -25.78
C LEU A 11 17.52 22.98 -26.32
N HIS A 12 16.88 24.11 -25.99
CA HIS A 12 15.58 24.46 -26.56
C HIS A 12 15.67 24.73 -28.06
N ARG A 13 16.72 25.43 -28.53
CA ARG A 13 16.93 25.67 -29.97
C ARG A 13 17.13 24.36 -30.74
N VAL A 14 17.88 23.41 -30.20
CA VAL A 14 18.10 22.09 -30.83
C VAL A 14 16.81 21.28 -30.85
N ALA A 15 16.03 21.30 -29.77
CA ALA A 15 14.75 20.60 -29.70
C ALA A 15 13.71 21.14 -30.70
N ASP A 16 13.70 22.45 -30.97
CA ASP A 16 12.78 23.07 -31.94
C ASP A 16 13.26 22.91 -33.39
N ALA A 17 14.57 22.82 -33.63
CA ALA A 17 15.15 22.69 -34.97
C ALA A 17 15.10 21.26 -35.52
N GLU A 18 15.07 20.24 -34.66
CA GLU A 18 15.03 18.83 -35.05
C GLU A 18 13.83 18.10 -34.42
N PRO A 19 12.61 18.30 -34.96
CA PRO A 19 11.46 17.51 -34.52
C PRO A 19 11.76 16.03 -34.75
N LEU A 20 11.75 15.25 -33.66
CA LEU A 20 11.95 13.81 -33.73
C LEU A 20 10.98 13.21 -34.76
N PRO A 21 11.46 12.36 -35.69
CA PRO A 21 10.59 11.76 -36.67
C PRO A 21 9.48 10.99 -35.94
N PRO A 22 8.24 11.02 -36.46
CA PRO A 22 7.11 10.35 -35.84
C PRO A 22 7.45 8.88 -35.59
N PHE A 23 7.16 8.41 -34.38
CA PHE A 23 7.42 7.04 -33.97
C PHE A 23 6.68 6.08 -34.91
N ASP A 24 7.41 5.38 -35.77
CA ASP A 24 6.84 4.41 -36.71
C ASP A 24 6.45 3.12 -35.96
N THR A 25 5.27 3.18 -35.35
CA THR A 25 4.62 2.04 -34.67
C THR A 25 4.38 0.88 -35.64
N THR A 26 4.25 1.15 -36.94
CA THR A 26 4.00 0.15 -37.97
C THR A 26 5.26 -0.66 -38.29
N ALA A 27 6.43 -0.02 -38.35
CA ALA A 27 7.73 -0.68 -38.47
C ALA A 27 8.05 -1.57 -37.25
N LEU A 28 7.72 -1.10 -36.04
CA LEU A 28 7.89 -1.86 -34.79
C LEU A 28 7.01 -3.13 -34.78
N LEU A 29 5.74 -3.01 -35.14
CA LEU A 29 4.83 -4.15 -35.25
C LEU A 29 5.28 -5.13 -36.35
N THR A 30 5.74 -4.61 -37.50
CA THR A 30 6.25 -5.45 -38.60
C THR A 30 7.50 -6.23 -38.19
N ARG A 31 8.41 -5.61 -37.42
CA ARG A 31 9.59 -6.29 -36.85
C ARG A 31 9.19 -7.37 -35.83
N ALA A 32 8.20 -7.09 -34.97
CA ALA A 32 7.67 -8.06 -34.02
C ALA A 32 7.01 -9.26 -34.72
N HIS A 33 6.23 -9.02 -35.77
CA HIS A 33 5.60 -10.06 -36.57
C HIS A 33 6.61 -10.93 -37.33
N ARG A 34 7.70 -10.34 -37.88
CA ARG A 34 8.79 -11.12 -38.49
C ARG A 34 9.54 -11.99 -37.48
N GLY A 35 9.78 -11.48 -36.27
CA GLY A 35 10.41 -12.26 -35.18
C GLY A 35 9.58 -13.47 -34.76
N ARG A 36 8.25 -13.35 -34.76
CA ARG A 36 7.33 -14.45 -34.41
C ARG A 36 7.22 -15.51 -35.50
N ARG A 37 7.32 -15.14 -36.79
CA ARG A 37 7.33 -16.10 -37.91
C ARG A 37 8.61 -16.93 -37.96
N ARG A 38 9.79 -16.35 -37.63
CA ARG A 38 11.04 -17.11 -37.57
C ARG A 38 11.06 -18.21 -36.50
N ARG A 39 10.31 -18.06 -35.40
CA ARG A 39 10.17 -19.11 -34.37
C ARG A 39 9.24 -20.25 -34.77
N LYS A 40 8.39 -20.08 -35.80
CA LYS A 40 7.52 -21.15 -36.31
C LYS A 40 8.18 -22.03 -37.37
N LEU A 41 9.33 -21.63 -37.92
CA LEU A 41 10.04 -22.37 -38.97
C LEU A 41 11.31 -23.09 -38.51
N ALA A 42 11.71 -22.94 -37.25
CA ALA A 42 12.86 -23.65 -36.65
C ALA A 42 12.44 -24.92 -35.86
N GLY A 43 11.27 -25.48 -36.16
CA GLY A 43 10.67 -26.61 -35.46
C GLY A 43 10.57 -27.91 -36.27
N ALA A 44 11.35 -28.07 -37.33
CA ALA A 44 11.40 -29.31 -38.12
C ALA A 44 12.84 -29.65 -38.52
N GLY A 45 13.42 -30.63 -37.82
CA GLY A 45 14.72 -31.29 -38.07
C GLY A 45 15.94 -30.54 -37.52
N GLY A 46 16.85 -31.09 -36.70
CA GLY A 46 17.07 -32.43 -36.16
C GLY A 46 18.57 -32.56 -35.84
N LEU A 47 18.92 -33.03 -34.61
CA LEU A 47 20.20 -33.68 -34.19
C LEU A 47 21.48 -32.80 -34.18
N LEU A 48 22.35 -32.68 -33.16
CA LEU A 48 22.72 -33.46 -31.96
C LEU A 48 23.46 -32.56 -30.92
N ALA A 49 23.58 -33.08 -29.69
CA ALA A 49 24.57 -32.79 -28.63
C ALA A 49 24.17 -31.92 -27.41
N THR A 50 23.68 -32.66 -26.39
CA THR A 50 24.09 -32.68 -24.97
C THR A 50 23.72 -31.57 -23.97
N VAL A 51 23.11 -32.06 -22.88
CA VAL A 51 23.11 -31.64 -21.46
C VAL A 51 21.82 -30.99 -20.89
N ALA A 52 21.24 -31.76 -19.95
CA ALA A 52 20.38 -31.43 -18.80
C ALA A 52 18.86 -31.55 -18.98
N ALA A 53 18.36 -32.70 -18.51
CA ALA A 53 16.95 -33.00 -18.30
C ALA A 53 16.38 -32.16 -17.15
N VAL A 54 15.38 -31.34 -17.46
CA VAL A 54 14.38 -30.88 -16.49
C VAL A 54 13.08 -31.58 -16.86
N ALA A 55 12.73 -32.61 -16.08
CA ALA A 55 11.44 -33.25 -16.16
C ALA A 55 10.38 -32.31 -15.57
N LEU A 56 9.57 -31.68 -16.42
CA LEU A 56 8.28 -31.13 -16.02
C LEU A 56 7.21 -32.10 -16.48
N ALA A 57 6.70 -32.88 -15.51
CA ALA A 57 5.44 -33.58 -15.64
C ALA A 57 4.32 -32.55 -15.83
N ALA A 58 3.76 -32.49 -17.04
CA ALA A 58 2.51 -31.80 -17.29
C ALA A 58 1.36 -32.76 -16.99
N THR A 59 0.82 -32.70 -15.78
CA THR A 59 -0.54 -33.20 -15.54
C THR A 59 -1.53 -32.11 -15.93
N VAL A 60 -2.47 -32.53 -16.77
CA VAL A 60 -3.51 -31.74 -17.42
C VAL A 60 -4.50 -31.20 -16.39
N ILE A 61 -4.75 -29.88 -16.40
CA ILE A 61 -6.01 -29.29 -15.93
C ILE A 61 -6.53 -28.40 -17.06
N PRO A 62 -7.76 -28.62 -17.58
CA PRO A 62 -8.31 -27.84 -18.67
C PRO A 62 -8.99 -26.56 -18.14
N GLY A 63 -8.88 -25.49 -18.94
CA GLY A 63 -9.87 -24.42 -18.95
C GLY A 63 -9.46 -23.14 -18.22
N ILE A 64 -8.85 -22.21 -18.95
CA ILE A 64 -9.13 -20.78 -18.77
C ILE A 64 -9.12 -20.14 -20.15
N SER A 65 -10.30 -19.82 -20.67
CA SER A 65 -10.45 -18.83 -21.72
C SER A 65 -10.05 -17.48 -21.13
N SER A 66 -8.78 -17.10 -21.31
CA SER A 66 -8.33 -15.74 -21.00
C SER A 66 -8.88 -14.81 -22.06
N ALA A 67 -9.93 -14.09 -21.68
CA ALA A 67 -10.43 -12.92 -22.37
C ALA A 67 -9.27 -11.96 -22.68
N ASN A 68 -9.27 -11.43 -23.90
CA ASN A 68 -8.59 -10.20 -24.24
C ASN A 68 -8.97 -9.12 -23.23
N GLN A 69 -8.07 -8.76 -22.33
CA GLN A 69 -8.11 -7.47 -21.66
C GLN A 69 -6.78 -6.78 -21.93
N ASN A 70 -6.78 -5.96 -22.98
CA ASN A 70 -5.89 -4.81 -23.02
C ASN A 70 -6.22 -3.94 -21.80
N PRO A 71 -5.24 -3.51 -20.98
CA PRO A 71 -5.50 -2.56 -19.91
C PRO A 71 -5.87 -1.22 -20.55
N GLY A 72 -7.14 -0.83 -20.41
CA GLY A 72 -7.61 0.49 -20.82
C GLY A 72 -7.03 1.59 -19.91
N PRO A 73 -6.86 2.83 -20.41
CA PRO A 73 -6.49 3.97 -19.59
C PRO A 73 -7.56 4.24 -18.51
N ALA A 74 -7.11 4.77 -17.37
CA ALA A 74 -7.92 5.04 -16.17
C ALA A 74 -9.30 5.64 -16.52
N GLY A 75 -10.35 4.92 -16.15
CA GLY A 75 -11.72 5.16 -16.60
C GLY A 75 -12.35 6.44 -16.07
N THR A 76 -13.18 7.01 -16.93
CA THR A 76 -14.31 7.90 -16.68
C THR A 76 -15.07 7.58 -15.40
N SER A 77 -15.65 8.60 -14.77
CA SER A 77 -16.43 8.53 -13.52
C SER A 77 -17.24 7.25 -13.34
N THR A 78 -16.77 6.37 -12.47
CA THR A 78 -17.56 5.28 -11.91
C THR A 78 -18.66 5.89 -11.01
N PRO A 79 -19.91 5.39 -11.06
CA PRO A 79 -21.02 5.98 -10.30
C PRO A 79 -20.80 5.94 -8.78
N ASP A 80 -19.86 5.12 -8.31
CA ASP A 80 -19.55 4.95 -6.89
C ASP A 80 -18.59 6.01 -6.33
N PHE A 81 -17.93 6.80 -7.20
CA PHE A 81 -16.99 7.84 -6.78
C PHE A 81 -17.21 9.15 -7.54
N THR A 82 -17.30 10.23 -6.77
CA THR A 82 -17.38 11.60 -7.30
C THR A 82 -16.01 12.29 -7.19
N PRO A 83 -15.59 13.08 -8.19
CA PRO A 83 -14.32 13.80 -8.11
C PRO A 83 -14.31 14.80 -6.95
N VAL A 84 -13.18 14.88 -6.24
CA VAL A 84 -12.90 15.99 -5.33
C VAL A 84 -12.28 17.13 -6.12
N PRO A 85 -12.89 18.34 -6.14
CA PRO A 85 -12.35 19.47 -6.90
C PRO A 85 -10.91 19.78 -6.49
N GLY A 86 -10.02 20.00 -7.47
CA GLY A 86 -8.62 20.37 -7.25
C GLY A 86 -7.66 19.19 -7.03
N LEU A 87 -8.14 17.95 -7.04
CA LEU A 87 -7.30 16.75 -6.94
C LEU A 87 -7.45 15.88 -8.20
N GLU A 88 -6.35 15.21 -8.57
CA GLU A 88 -6.43 14.11 -9.56
C GLU A 88 -7.17 12.92 -8.98
N ARG A 89 -7.52 11.94 -9.82
CA ARG A 89 -8.25 10.73 -9.42
C ARG A 89 -7.36 9.50 -9.30
N GLY A 90 -7.81 8.51 -8.54
CA GLY A 90 -7.18 7.21 -8.38
C GLY A 90 -5.73 7.30 -7.90
N GLU A 91 -4.86 6.49 -8.50
CA GLU A 91 -3.43 6.47 -8.17
C GLU A 91 -2.73 7.82 -8.40
N ALA A 92 -3.20 8.63 -9.36
CA ALA A 92 -2.61 9.94 -9.65
C ALA A 92 -2.87 10.96 -8.53
N ALA A 93 -3.92 10.75 -7.73
CA ALA A 93 -4.23 11.57 -6.55
C ALA A 93 -3.19 11.43 -5.44
N LEU A 94 -2.37 10.37 -5.46
CA LEU A 94 -1.52 10.00 -4.35
C LEU A 94 -0.32 10.93 -4.23
N PHE A 95 0.03 11.26 -2.99
CA PHE A 95 1.21 12.05 -2.63
C PHE A 95 1.31 13.41 -3.34
N GLN A 96 0.18 14.00 -3.73
CA GLN A 96 0.18 15.36 -4.25
C GLN A 96 0.51 16.32 -3.13
N ASN A 97 1.49 17.20 -3.35
CA ASN A 97 1.79 18.27 -2.41
C ASN A 97 0.68 19.31 -2.48
N LEU A 98 0.21 19.73 -1.30
CA LEU A 98 -0.92 20.61 -1.15
C LEU A 98 -0.52 21.84 -0.35
N SER A 99 -1.17 22.97 -0.65
CA SER A 99 -1.07 24.14 0.22
C SER A 99 -1.77 23.88 1.56
N LYS A 100 -1.40 24.63 2.60
CA LYS A 100 -2.04 24.52 3.92
C LYS A 100 -3.55 24.81 3.86
N SER A 101 -3.96 25.78 3.03
CA SER A 101 -5.38 26.12 2.84
C SER A 101 -6.12 24.97 2.18
N GLU A 102 -5.51 24.32 1.19
CA GLU A 102 -6.11 23.20 0.48
C GLU A 102 -6.27 21.96 1.38
N VAL A 103 -5.25 21.63 2.15
CA VAL A 103 -5.35 20.60 3.20
C VAL A 103 -6.49 20.89 4.17
N SER A 104 -6.62 22.14 4.64
CA SER A 104 -7.67 22.53 5.57
C SER A 104 -9.06 22.38 4.94
N ARG A 105 -9.21 22.78 3.67
CA ARG A 105 -10.44 22.62 2.89
C ARG A 105 -10.84 21.15 2.76
N LEU A 106 -9.89 20.29 2.40
CA LEU A 106 -10.12 18.84 2.25
C LEU A 106 -10.46 18.16 3.58
N CYS A 107 -9.82 18.57 4.68
CA CYS A 107 -10.17 18.11 6.02
C CYS A 107 -11.59 18.55 6.43
N ALA A 108 -11.97 19.80 6.16
CA ALA A 108 -13.33 20.28 6.40
C ALA A 108 -14.37 19.53 5.55
N LEU A 109 -14.03 19.20 4.30
CA LEU A 109 -14.88 18.40 3.41
C LEU A 109 -15.13 16.99 3.97
N ARG A 110 -14.10 16.34 4.51
CA ARG A 110 -14.20 14.99 5.08
C ARG A 110 -14.80 14.97 6.49
N TYR A 111 -14.55 16.01 7.29
CA TYR A 111 -14.97 16.12 8.69
C TYR A 111 -15.76 17.42 8.93
N PRO A 112 -17.00 17.56 8.39
CA PRO A 112 -17.75 18.82 8.42
C PRO A 112 -18.13 19.33 9.82
N GLY A 113 -18.13 18.46 10.83
CA GLY A 113 -18.36 18.85 12.24
C GLY A 113 -17.10 19.28 13.00
N GLN A 114 -15.92 19.22 12.38
CA GLN A 114 -14.68 19.61 13.02
C GLN A 114 -14.38 21.09 12.78
N THR A 115 -14.37 21.87 13.85
CA THR A 115 -14.11 23.32 13.81
C THR A 115 -12.69 23.69 14.24
N LYS A 116 -11.94 22.75 14.82
CA LYS A 116 -10.59 23.02 15.29
C LYS A 116 -9.62 23.16 14.11
N PRO A 117 -8.71 24.14 14.14
CA PRO A 117 -7.68 24.26 13.12
C PRO A 117 -6.71 23.07 13.20
N LEU A 118 -6.06 22.77 12.08
CA LEU A 118 -4.95 21.82 12.05
C LEU A 118 -3.74 22.40 12.80
N GLU A 119 -2.98 21.51 13.46
CA GLU A 119 -1.61 21.80 13.86
C GLU A 119 -0.78 22.16 12.62
N LYS A 120 0.34 22.86 12.78
CA LYS A 120 1.19 23.26 11.65
C LYS A 120 1.63 21.98 10.90
N PRO A 121 1.16 21.74 9.66
CA PRO A 121 1.45 20.48 8.99
C PRO A 121 2.93 20.44 8.62
N THR A 122 3.62 19.37 8.99
CA THR A 122 4.99 19.09 8.55
C THR A 122 5.01 18.41 7.19
N ASP A 123 3.88 17.80 6.79
CA ASP A 123 3.72 17.03 5.56
C ASP A 123 2.33 17.30 4.96
N ALA A 124 2.23 18.34 4.13
CA ALA A 124 0.97 18.79 3.54
C ALA A 124 0.74 18.09 2.19
N ARG A 125 0.16 16.89 2.22
CA ARG A 125 -0.15 16.12 1.01
C ARG A 125 -1.39 15.24 1.16
N THR A 126 -1.93 14.77 0.04
CA THR A 126 -2.98 13.73 0.00
C THR A 126 -2.52 12.45 0.72
N GLY A 127 -3.39 11.85 1.53
CA GLY A 127 -3.08 10.67 2.33
C GLY A 127 -2.25 10.95 3.59
N ALA A 128 -1.80 12.19 3.82
CA ALA A 128 -1.14 12.54 5.07
C ALA A 128 -2.12 12.53 6.25
N ARG A 129 -1.61 12.17 7.43
CA ARG A 129 -2.37 12.26 8.68
C ARG A 129 -1.89 13.46 9.47
N LEU A 130 -2.78 14.42 9.67
CA LEU A 130 -2.50 15.68 10.34
C LEU A 130 -3.32 15.80 11.61
N ARG A 131 -2.76 16.39 12.66
CA ARG A 131 -3.47 16.56 13.92
C ARG A 131 -4.28 17.84 13.92
N PHE A 132 -5.46 17.79 14.54
CA PHE A 132 -6.19 18.99 14.92
C PHE A 132 -5.62 19.51 16.24
N GLN A 133 -5.60 20.82 16.43
CA GLN A 133 -5.15 21.42 17.68
C GLN A 133 -6.01 20.92 18.85
N ALA A 134 -5.38 20.33 19.86
CA ALA A 134 -6.06 19.90 21.07
C ALA A 134 -6.05 21.03 22.12
N LYS A 135 -7.20 21.26 22.77
CA LYS A 135 -7.27 22.01 24.03
C LYS A 135 -7.39 21.01 25.18
N VAL A 136 -6.66 21.25 26.26
CA VAL A 136 -6.73 20.42 27.47
C VAL A 136 -8.17 20.42 28.00
N GLY A 137 -8.69 19.23 28.32
CA GLY A 137 -10.03 19.05 28.89
C GLY A 137 -11.20 19.04 27.89
N GLU A 138 -10.96 19.32 26.60
CA GLU A 138 -12.04 19.37 25.60
C GLU A 138 -12.13 18.07 24.80
N ALA A 139 -13.28 17.41 24.85
CA ALA A 139 -13.57 16.28 23.98
C ALA A 139 -13.58 16.75 22.51
N SER A 140 -12.83 16.10 21.64
CA SER A 140 -12.95 16.28 20.19
C SER A 140 -13.24 14.92 19.57
N PRO A 141 -14.29 14.80 18.73
CA PRO A 141 -14.62 13.54 18.08
C PRO A 141 -13.48 13.08 17.14
N HIS A 142 -12.69 14.03 16.63
CA HIS A 142 -11.54 13.76 15.76
C HIS A 142 -10.31 14.58 16.21
N ARG A 143 -9.24 13.92 16.65
CA ARG A 143 -7.93 14.55 16.93
C ARG A 143 -7.00 14.56 15.73
N ALA A 144 -7.36 13.89 14.64
CA ALA A 144 -6.61 13.89 13.40
C ALA A 144 -7.54 13.93 12.18
N CYS A 145 -7.00 14.47 11.09
CA CYS A 145 -7.52 14.40 9.74
C CYS A 145 -6.60 13.52 8.91
N SER A 146 -7.16 12.52 8.23
CA SER A 146 -6.50 11.93 7.06
C SER A 146 -6.93 12.71 5.84
N VAL A 147 -5.97 13.36 5.18
CA VAL A 147 -6.23 14.19 4.00
C VAL A 147 -6.77 13.28 2.90
N PRO A 148 -8.01 13.45 2.44
CA PRO A 148 -8.61 12.58 1.45
C PRO A 148 -7.86 12.64 0.10
N GLY A 149 -7.96 11.56 -0.67
CA GLY A 149 -7.63 11.57 -2.09
C GLY A 149 -8.74 12.20 -2.95
N GLY A 150 -8.63 12.00 -4.27
CA GLY A 150 -9.51 12.63 -5.26
C GLY A 150 -10.84 11.93 -5.55
N ASP A 151 -11.12 10.80 -4.91
CA ASP A 151 -12.30 9.97 -5.19
C ASP A 151 -13.24 9.95 -3.98
N ARG A 152 -14.18 10.90 -3.91
CA ARG A 152 -15.15 10.95 -2.82
C ARG A 152 -16.17 9.81 -2.97
N PRO A 153 -16.29 8.90 -1.97
CA PRO A 153 -17.19 7.76 -2.04
C PRO A 153 -18.66 8.19 -2.03
N SER A 154 -19.50 7.47 -2.76
CA SER A 154 -20.95 7.65 -2.75
C SER A 154 -21.57 7.25 -1.40
N ALA A 155 -22.76 7.76 -1.11
CA ALA A 155 -23.50 7.37 0.11
C ALA A 155 -23.79 5.86 0.16
N LYS A 156 -24.01 5.24 -1.01
CA LYS A 156 -24.20 3.80 -1.15
C LYS A 156 -22.94 3.04 -0.73
N LEU A 157 -21.77 3.43 -1.23
CA LEU A 157 -20.50 2.79 -0.90
C LEU A 157 -20.17 2.90 0.60
N ILE A 158 -20.45 4.06 1.20
CA ILE A 158 -20.31 4.29 2.64
C ILE A 158 -21.26 3.37 3.43
N ALA A 159 -22.51 3.24 3.01
CA ALA A 159 -23.48 2.36 3.66
C ALA A 159 -23.09 0.88 3.58
N GLU A 160 -22.58 0.43 2.43
CA GLU A 160 -22.06 -0.93 2.25
C GLU A 160 -20.84 -1.21 3.13
N ALA A 161 -19.88 -0.28 3.19
CA ALA A 161 -18.71 -0.42 4.07
C ALA A 161 -19.10 -0.43 5.56
N LYS A 162 -20.15 0.31 5.94
CA LYS A 162 -20.70 0.28 7.30
C LYS A 162 -21.43 -1.03 7.61
N ALA A 163 -22.15 -1.59 6.65
CA ALA A 163 -22.86 -2.85 6.79
C ALA A 163 -21.90 -4.06 6.89
N ASP A 164 -20.76 -3.98 6.21
CA ASP A 164 -19.73 -5.01 6.20
C ASP A 164 -18.34 -4.39 6.48
N PRO A 165 -18.03 -4.08 7.75
CA PRO A 165 -16.82 -3.36 8.14
C PRO A 165 -15.55 -4.23 8.22
N MET A 166 -15.68 -5.56 8.30
CA MET A 166 -14.56 -6.52 8.26
C MET A 166 -14.77 -7.57 7.17
N PRO A 167 -14.75 -7.15 5.90
CA PRO A 167 -15.00 -8.04 4.77
C PRO A 167 -13.95 -9.13 4.69
N ALA A 168 -14.37 -10.33 4.30
CA ALA A 168 -13.46 -11.46 4.06
C ALA A 168 -12.93 -11.53 2.62
N SER A 169 -13.60 -10.87 1.67
CA SER A 169 -13.23 -10.87 0.26
C SER A 169 -12.34 -9.69 -0.09
N ASP A 170 -11.42 -9.88 -1.04
CA ASP A 170 -10.55 -8.81 -1.54
C ASP A 170 -11.35 -7.60 -2.04
N ALA A 171 -12.43 -7.84 -2.79
CA ALA A 171 -13.31 -6.77 -3.27
C ALA A 171 -13.92 -5.95 -2.11
N GLY A 172 -14.36 -6.61 -1.04
CA GLY A 172 -14.87 -5.93 0.15
C GLY A 172 -13.77 -5.16 0.89
N LEU A 173 -12.57 -5.75 1.02
CA LEU A 173 -11.42 -5.10 1.64
C LEU A 173 -11.04 -3.81 0.91
N LEU A 174 -10.97 -3.87 -0.42
CA LEU A 174 -10.64 -2.73 -1.26
C LEU A 174 -11.75 -1.68 -1.25
N ARG A 175 -13.04 -2.07 -1.25
CA ARG A 175 -14.17 -1.16 -1.06
C ARG A 175 -14.01 -0.35 0.23
N ASN A 176 -13.78 -1.02 1.35
CA ASN A 176 -13.69 -0.34 2.64
C ASN A 176 -12.44 0.55 2.71
N CYS A 177 -11.31 0.09 2.16
CA CYS A 177 -10.08 0.88 2.06
C CYS A 177 -10.28 2.13 1.16
N ALA A 178 -11.06 2.02 0.08
CA ALA A 178 -11.41 3.16 -0.78
C ALA A 178 -12.29 4.19 -0.05
N VAL A 179 -13.29 3.73 0.71
CA VAL A 179 -14.13 4.61 1.55
C VAL A 179 -13.31 5.32 2.61
N GLU A 180 -12.33 4.63 3.20
CA GLU A 180 -11.46 5.18 4.23
C GLU A 180 -10.45 6.18 3.66
N THR A 181 -9.94 5.98 2.46
CA THR A 181 -8.85 6.81 1.89
C THR A 181 -9.34 7.90 0.93
N TRP A 182 -10.56 7.78 0.40
CA TRP A 182 -11.09 8.58 -0.71
C TRP A 182 -10.20 8.48 -1.96
N VAL A 183 -9.73 7.26 -2.23
CA VAL A 183 -9.02 6.89 -3.45
C VAL A 183 -9.68 5.63 -3.99
N ASP A 184 -10.02 5.60 -5.28
CA ASP A 184 -10.57 4.39 -5.88
C ASP A 184 -9.47 3.33 -6.03
N VAL A 185 -9.41 2.45 -5.04
CA VAL A 185 -8.51 1.29 -5.00
C VAL A 185 -9.23 -0.01 -5.34
N THR A 186 -10.47 0.03 -5.83
CA THR A 186 -11.29 -1.17 -6.06
C THR A 186 -10.72 -2.11 -7.13
N GLY A 187 -9.93 -1.57 -8.07
CA GLY A 187 -9.19 -2.33 -9.08
C GLY A 187 -7.77 -2.74 -8.69
N TRP A 188 -7.36 -2.53 -7.45
CA TRP A 188 -6.01 -2.87 -6.98
C TRP A 188 -5.91 -4.34 -6.60
N ARG A 189 -4.69 -4.87 -6.49
CA ARG A 189 -4.47 -6.27 -6.13
C ARG A 189 -4.10 -6.38 -4.65
N VAL A 190 -4.92 -7.09 -3.87
CA VAL A 190 -4.58 -7.45 -2.48
C VAL A 190 -3.38 -8.40 -2.50
N VAL A 191 -2.32 -8.03 -1.79
CA VAL A 191 -1.07 -8.80 -1.70
C VAL A 191 -0.83 -9.36 -0.31
N ALA A 192 -1.50 -8.81 0.71
CA ALA A 192 -1.52 -9.38 2.05
C ALA A 192 -2.77 -8.92 2.79
N SER A 193 -3.36 -9.81 3.58
CA SER A 193 -4.42 -9.44 4.51
C SER A 193 -4.44 -10.32 5.75
N GLU A 194 -4.99 -9.80 6.83
CA GLU A 194 -5.28 -10.56 8.03
C GLU A 194 -6.47 -10.01 8.78
N ILE A 195 -7.39 -10.91 9.14
CA ILE A 195 -8.60 -10.61 9.92
C ILE A 195 -8.44 -11.20 11.31
N SER A 196 -8.54 -10.35 12.33
CA SER A 196 -8.57 -10.76 13.73
C SER A 196 -9.93 -10.46 14.35
N LYS A 197 -10.72 -11.52 14.58
CA LYS A 197 -11.97 -11.42 15.34
C LYS A 197 -11.74 -10.96 16.78
N ALA A 198 -10.60 -11.35 17.37
CA ALA A 198 -10.23 -11.00 18.74
C ALA A 198 -9.95 -9.50 18.90
N GLN A 199 -9.27 -8.89 17.92
CA GLN A 199 -9.03 -7.45 17.90
C GLN A 199 -10.15 -6.66 17.22
N LYS A 200 -11.10 -7.36 16.57
CA LYS A 200 -12.10 -6.76 15.69
C LYS A 200 -11.45 -5.84 14.65
N LYS A 201 -10.40 -6.34 14.02
CA LYS A 201 -9.54 -5.59 13.10
C LYS A 201 -9.22 -6.42 11.85
N VAL A 202 -9.05 -5.73 10.73
CA VAL A 202 -8.47 -6.27 9.50
C VAL A 202 -7.31 -5.39 9.07
N THR A 203 -6.14 -5.96 8.82
CA THR A 203 -5.06 -5.27 8.11
C THR A 203 -5.03 -5.76 6.68
N VAL A 204 -5.03 -4.86 5.70
CA VAL A 204 -4.92 -5.19 4.27
C VAL A 204 -3.84 -4.35 3.61
N VAL A 205 -3.08 -4.97 2.71
CA VAL A 205 -2.16 -4.31 1.79
C VAL A 205 -2.56 -4.64 0.36
N ALA A 206 -2.66 -3.62 -0.47
CA ALA A 206 -2.90 -3.76 -1.90
C ALA A 206 -1.89 -2.97 -2.73
N THR A 207 -1.63 -3.45 -3.94
CA THR A 207 -0.71 -2.84 -4.91
C THR A 207 -1.47 -2.31 -6.11
N SER A 208 -1.05 -1.14 -6.61
CA SER A 208 -1.68 -0.51 -7.76
C SER A 208 -1.44 -1.32 -9.04
N PRO A 209 -2.32 -1.23 -10.04
CA PRO A 209 -2.12 -1.88 -11.35
C PRO A 209 -0.81 -1.46 -12.04
N SER A 210 -0.34 -0.23 -11.80
CA SER A 210 0.94 0.25 -12.35
C SER A 210 2.16 -0.35 -11.66
N GLY A 211 1.98 -0.97 -10.48
CA GLY A 211 3.05 -1.50 -9.63
C GLY A 211 3.91 -0.41 -8.97
N LYS A 212 3.52 0.86 -9.05
CA LYS A 212 4.29 1.99 -8.50
C LYS A 212 3.86 2.38 -7.09
N SER A 213 2.66 2.01 -6.69
CA SER A 213 2.09 2.36 -5.40
C SER A 213 1.53 1.15 -4.66
N ALA A 214 1.47 1.27 -3.34
CA ALA A 214 0.72 0.37 -2.48
C ALA A 214 -0.11 1.17 -1.48
N VAL A 215 -1.19 0.57 -1.01
CA VAL A 215 -2.02 1.10 0.07
C VAL A 215 -2.08 0.06 1.16
N ALA A 216 -2.03 0.50 2.41
CA ALA A 216 -2.24 -0.34 3.55
C ALA A 216 -3.31 0.25 4.46
N CYS A 217 -4.42 -0.46 4.64
CA CYS A 217 -5.56 -0.03 5.44
C CYS A 217 -5.72 -0.91 6.67
N GLU A 218 -6.14 -0.32 7.78
CA GLU A 218 -6.59 -1.08 8.95
C GLU A 218 -8.07 -0.79 9.19
N LEU A 219 -8.92 -1.79 8.95
CA LEU A 219 -10.36 -1.72 9.13
C LEU A 219 -10.71 -2.21 10.54
N GLU A 220 -11.51 -1.47 11.31
CA GLU A 220 -11.79 -1.79 12.72
C GLU A 220 -13.29 -1.77 13.08
N LEU A 221 -13.65 -2.52 14.13
CA LEU A 221 -15.01 -2.66 14.66
C LEU A 221 -15.10 -2.41 16.19
N PRO A 222 -15.91 -1.45 16.66
CA PRO A 222 -16.57 -0.41 15.86
C PRO A 222 -15.52 0.45 15.14
N PRO A 223 -15.88 1.12 14.03
CA PRO A 223 -15.00 2.12 13.44
C PRO A 223 -14.52 3.07 14.54
N ARG A 224 -13.20 3.25 14.66
CA ARG A 224 -12.61 3.98 15.79
C ARG A 224 -13.29 5.33 15.97
N THR A 225 -13.94 5.53 17.11
CA THR A 225 -14.27 6.86 17.63
C THR A 225 -13.07 7.49 18.34
N ASN A 226 -12.01 6.71 18.59
CA ASN A 226 -10.82 7.16 19.30
C ASN A 226 -9.73 7.63 18.30
N PRO A 227 -9.47 8.94 18.23
CA PRO A 227 -8.62 9.52 17.19
C PRO A 227 -7.11 9.42 17.43
N LEU A 228 -6.69 8.78 18.53
CA LEU A 228 -5.28 8.48 18.82
C LEU A 228 -4.78 7.18 18.19
N GLY A 229 -5.67 6.42 17.54
CA GLY A 229 -5.27 5.17 16.87
C GLY A 229 -4.51 5.42 15.57
N ASP A 230 -3.26 4.95 15.50
CA ASP A 230 -2.26 5.20 14.43
C ASP A 230 -2.57 4.65 13.03
N SER A 231 -3.77 4.12 12.83
CA SER A 231 -4.12 3.44 11.60
C SER A 231 -5.37 4.02 10.95
N GLU A 232 -5.08 4.87 9.97
CA GLU A 232 -5.92 5.09 8.81
C GLU A 232 -5.08 4.78 7.57
N GLY A 233 -5.72 4.41 6.46
CA GLY A 233 -5.09 3.96 5.22
C GLY A 233 -3.86 4.77 4.80
N ARG A 234 -2.71 4.09 4.65
CA ARG A 234 -1.43 4.70 4.26
C ARG A 234 -1.07 4.34 2.84
N PHE A 235 -0.60 5.31 2.08
CA PHE A 235 -0.06 5.08 0.75
C PHE A 235 1.46 4.97 0.77
N LEU A 236 2.02 4.16 -0.12
CA LEU A 236 3.45 3.95 -0.30
C LEU A 236 3.85 4.17 -1.75
N ARG A 237 4.93 4.93 -1.98
CA ARG A 237 5.61 4.97 -3.29
C ARG A 237 6.65 3.86 -3.34
N LEU A 238 6.43 2.83 -4.15
CA LEU A 238 7.30 1.65 -4.18
C LEU A 238 8.67 1.92 -4.81
N ALA A 239 8.79 2.96 -5.65
CA ALA A 239 10.05 3.38 -6.26
C ALA A 239 10.84 4.38 -5.41
N SER A 240 10.23 4.99 -4.40
CA SER A 240 10.83 6.05 -3.59
C SER A 240 10.39 5.88 -2.14
N LEU A 241 11.09 4.99 -1.47
CA LEU A 241 10.86 4.67 -0.06
C LEU A 241 11.70 5.64 0.77
N VAL A 242 11.36 6.93 0.71
CA VAL A 242 12.05 7.98 1.46
C VAL A 242 11.67 7.86 2.94
N LYS A 243 12.63 8.17 3.82
CA LYS A 243 12.52 8.12 5.28
C LYS A 243 11.32 8.89 5.84
N ASP A 244 10.87 9.93 5.15
CA ASP A 244 9.81 10.84 5.60
C ASP A 244 8.42 10.48 5.03
N ASP A 245 8.34 9.49 4.12
CA ASP A 245 7.13 9.16 3.37
C ASP A 245 6.34 7.98 3.90
N ALA A 246 6.90 7.27 4.87
CA ALA A 246 6.21 6.20 5.55
C ALA A 246 6.86 5.93 6.90
N PRO A 247 6.13 5.32 7.84
CA PRO A 247 6.71 4.75 9.04
C PRO A 247 7.45 3.45 8.68
N ILE A 248 8.42 3.56 7.79
CA ILE A 248 9.39 2.53 7.50
C ILE A 248 10.39 2.63 8.64
N LEU A 249 10.58 1.55 9.40
CA LEU A 249 11.73 1.49 10.30
C LEU A 249 12.95 1.76 9.41
N VAL A 250 13.67 2.85 9.71
CA VAL A 250 14.77 3.34 8.87
C VAL A 250 15.60 2.15 8.42
N PRO A 251 15.72 1.89 7.10
CA PRO A 251 16.47 0.75 6.63
C PRO A 251 17.87 0.83 7.23
N PRO A 252 18.46 -0.28 7.70
CA PRO A 252 19.88 -0.31 8.04
C PRO A 252 20.67 0.27 6.85
N LYS A 253 21.69 1.07 7.13
CA LYS A 253 22.53 1.72 6.11
C LYS A 253 22.93 0.68 5.05
N GLY A 254 22.44 0.85 3.82
CA GLY A 254 22.69 -0.06 2.69
C GLY A 254 21.56 -1.01 2.28
N SER A 255 20.41 -1.03 2.96
CA SER A 255 19.25 -1.81 2.47
C SER A 255 18.57 -1.14 1.28
N LYS A 256 18.25 -1.94 0.25
CA LYS A 256 17.57 -1.51 -0.99
C LYS A 256 16.04 -1.45 -0.86
N TRP A 257 15.47 -1.83 0.29
CA TRP A 257 14.02 -2.04 0.45
C TRP A 257 13.48 -1.31 1.67
N ALA A 258 12.24 -0.81 1.60
CA ALA A 258 11.49 -0.38 2.78
C ALA A 258 11.16 -1.59 3.62
N GLU A 259 11.50 -1.55 4.90
CA GLU A 259 11.37 -2.71 5.76
C GLU A 259 10.37 -2.46 6.89
N LEU A 260 9.44 -3.40 6.99
CA LEU A 260 8.67 -3.80 8.18
C LEU A 260 8.08 -2.66 9.01
N TYR A 261 6.79 -2.37 8.81
CA TYR A 261 6.04 -1.45 9.67
C TYR A 261 5.13 -2.22 10.64
N ILE A 262 5.34 -2.03 11.94
CA ILE A 262 4.30 -2.36 12.94
C ILE A 262 3.64 -1.05 13.35
N SER A 263 2.39 -0.89 12.91
CA SER A 263 1.60 0.33 13.04
C SER A 263 1.07 0.56 14.43
N SER A 264 0.83 -0.50 15.17
CA SER A 264 0.31 -0.37 16.52
C SER A 264 0.81 -1.49 17.39
N SER A 265 1.36 -1.08 18.53
CA SER A 265 1.38 -1.87 19.75
C SER A 265 0.38 -1.20 20.69
N GLY A 266 -0.89 -1.57 20.54
CA GLY A 266 -1.93 -1.16 21.47
C GLY A 266 -2.12 -2.26 22.51
N GLY A 267 -2.32 -1.93 23.77
CA GLY A 267 -2.59 -2.94 24.77
C GLY A 267 -3.27 -2.36 26.00
N GLY A 268 -4.18 -3.14 26.56
CA GLY A 268 -4.86 -2.80 27.80
C GLY A 268 -4.53 -3.84 28.86
N CYS A 269 -4.22 -3.38 30.06
CA CYS A 269 -4.19 -4.24 31.24
C CYS A 269 -5.54 -4.20 31.93
N LYS A 270 -5.92 -5.28 32.61
CA LYS A 270 -6.89 -5.14 33.69
C LYS A 270 -6.31 -4.17 34.73
N LYS A 271 -7.19 -3.34 35.34
CA LYS A 271 -6.78 -2.32 36.31
C LYS A 271 -5.87 -2.94 37.38
N ASN A 272 -4.73 -2.29 37.63
CA ASN A 272 -3.77 -2.55 38.71
C ASN A 272 -2.93 -3.86 38.63
N THR A 273 -2.79 -4.48 37.46
CA THR A 273 -1.84 -5.60 37.30
C THR A 273 -1.02 -5.48 36.01
N ASP A 274 0.31 -5.40 36.15
CA ASP A 274 1.25 -5.43 35.02
C ASP A 274 1.37 -6.81 34.35
N THR A 275 0.67 -7.81 34.87
CA THR A 275 0.79 -9.22 34.49
C THR A 275 -0.39 -9.78 33.70
N ASP A 276 -1.54 -9.08 33.65
CA ASP A 276 -2.72 -9.45 32.86
C ASP A 276 -3.02 -8.40 31.78
N CYS A 277 -2.00 -8.12 30.95
CA CYS A 277 -2.14 -7.23 29.81
C CYS A 277 -2.31 -8.02 28.52
N LYS A 278 -3.20 -7.53 27.66
CA LYS A 278 -3.33 -8.01 26.28
C LYS A 278 -2.62 -7.03 25.37
N LYS A 279 -1.55 -7.48 24.74
CA LYS A 279 -0.86 -6.78 23.66
C LYS A 279 -1.57 -7.07 22.34
N GLN A 280 -1.77 -6.03 21.55
CA GLN A 280 -2.32 -6.09 20.21
C GLN A 280 -1.30 -5.50 19.27
N TYR A 281 -0.83 -6.33 18.36
CA TYR A 281 0.03 -5.97 17.26
C TYR A 281 -0.80 -5.89 15.99
N SER A 282 -0.77 -4.75 15.32
CA SER A 282 -1.19 -4.65 13.92
C SER A 282 -0.10 -3.99 13.11
N GLY A 283 0.04 -4.45 11.87
CA GLY A 283 1.12 -3.99 11.03
C GLY A 283 1.17 -4.72 9.72
N TRP A 284 2.07 -4.28 8.88
CA TRP A 284 2.28 -4.81 7.56
C TRP A 284 3.68 -4.43 7.10
N GLY A 285 4.20 -5.10 6.09
CA GLY A 285 5.50 -4.71 5.59
C GLY A 285 5.87 -5.42 4.33
N ARG A 286 7.03 -5.00 3.82
CA ARG A 286 7.71 -5.66 2.73
C ARG A 286 8.96 -6.37 3.25
N THR A 287 9.30 -7.51 2.66
CA THR A 287 10.49 -8.30 2.95
C THR A 287 11.34 -8.45 1.69
N VAL A 288 12.57 -8.95 1.88
CA VAL A 288 13.42 -9.41 0.79
C VAL A 288 12.73 -10.53 -0.01
N ALA A 289 13.07 -10.63 -1.30
CA ALA A 289 12.35 -11.48 -2.26
C ALA A 289 12.43 -12.99 -1.97
N ASP A 290 13.42 -13.42 -1.19
CA ASP A 290 13.63 -14.81 -0.79
C ASP A 290 12.96 -15.18 0.54
N ALA A 291 12.34 -14.22 1.23
CA ALA A 291 11.57 -14.50 2.43
C ALA A 291 10.28 -15.25 2.08
N ALA A 292 10.05 -16.38 2.74
CA ALA A 292 8.84 -17.18 2.64
C ALA A 292 7.84 -16.88 3.76
N LYS A 293 8.34 -16.44 4.93
CA LYS A 293 7.50 -16.10 6.08
C LYS A 293 8.15 -15.04 6.98
N VAL A 294 7.31 -14.36 7.74
CA VAL A 294 7.71 -13.48 8.84
C VAL A 294 7.34 -14.16 10.15
N ARG A 295 8.28 -14.21 11.10
CA ARG A 295 8.04 -14.61 12.48
C ARG A 295 8.09 -13.39 13.37
N ILE A 296 7.10 -13.24 14.21
CA ILE A 296 7.01 -12.21 15.23
C ILE A 296 7.03 -12.88 16.58
N SER A 297 7.92 -12.44 17.46
CA SER A 297 8.02 -12.96 18.81
C SER A 297 7.78 -11.83 19.80
N SER A 298 6.95 -12.08 20.82
CA SER A 298 6.72 -11.18 21.96
C SER A 298 6.29 -11.98 23.17
N SER A 299 6.78 -11.61 24.36
CA SER A 299 6.40 -12.23 25.63
C SER A 299 6.49 -13.77 25.62
N GLY A 300 7.57 -14.29 25.01
CA GLY A 300 7.82 -15.73 24.89
C GLY A 300 6.89 -16.49 23.91
N LYS A 301 5.97 -15.79 23.23
CA LYS A 301 5.10 -16.35 22.20
C LYS A 301 5.60 -15.95 20.82
N THR A 302 5.25 -16.77 19.83
CA THR A 302 5.60 -16.54 18.43
C THR A 302 4.34 -16.58 17.56
N TYR A 303 4.37 -15.79 16.50
CA TYR A 303 3.36 -15.71 15.46
C TYR A 303 4.06 -15.77 14.11
N GLU A 304 3.63 -16.66 13.21
CA GLU A 304 4.21 -16.77 11.87
C GLU A 304 3.17 -16.44 10.81
N LYS A 305 3.59 -15.70 9.78
CA LYS A 305 2.75 -15.33 8.64
C LYS A 305 3.49 -15.59 7.33
N PRO A 306 2.87 -16.23 6.33
CA PRO A 306 3.47 -16.35 5.02
C PRO A 306 3.67 -14.97 4.37
N VAL A 307 4.73 -14.86 3.58
CA VAL A 307 4.99 -13.70 2.74
C VAL A 307 4.46 -14.00 1.34
N THR A 308 3.67 -13.09 0.78
CA THR A 308 3.14 -13.19 -0.59
C THR A 308 3.65 -12.01 -1.40
N ASP A 309 4.37 -12.28 -2.48
CA ASP A 309 5.01 -11.24 -3.33
C ASP A 309 5.88 -10.24 -2.55
N GLY A 310 6.55 -10.73 -1.51
CA GLY A 310 7.35 -9.89 -0.62
C GLY A 310 6.53 -9.08 0.39
N TRP A 311 5.21 -9.25 0.47
CA TRP A 311 4.32 -8.54 1.40
C TRP A 311 3.79 -9.44 2.52
N TRP A 312 3.50 -8.83 3.65
CA TRP A 312 2.83 -9.46 4.79
C TRP A 312 1.99 -8.44 5.55
N ALA A 313 0.98 -8.93 6.26
CA ALA A 313 0.09 -8.16 7.13
C ALA A 313 -0.23 -8.99 8.39
N ILE A 314 -0.40 -8.33 9.53
CA ILE A 314 -0.70 -8.95 10.82
C ILE A 314 -1.78 -8.21 11.60
N THR A 315 -2.44 -8.98 12.46
CA THR A 315 -3.35 -8.55 13.53
C THR A 315 -3.24 -9.56 14.69
N TRP A 316 -2.15 -9.52 15.44
CA TRP A 316 -1.81 -10.52 16.46
C TRP A 316 -2.06 -10.03 17.89
N GLN A 317 -2.86 -10.77 18.68
CA GLN A 317 -3.07 -10.47 20.10
C GLN A 317 -2.38 -11.52 20.98
N VAL A 318 -1.64 -11.06 21.99
CA VAL A 318 -0.88 -11.93 22.90
C VAL A 318 -0.97 -11.42 24.34
N ALA A 319 -1.04 -12.32 25.31
CA ALA A 319 -0.94 -11.96 26.73
C ALA A 319 0.53 -11.63 27.07
N GLY A 320 0.76 -10.57 27.84
CA GLY A 320 2.10 -10.14 28.22
C GLY A 320 2.09 -8.94 29.18
N SER A 321 3.26 -8.34 29.41
CA SER A 321 3.41 -7.11 30.22
C SER A 321 3.02 -5.84 29.44
N GLN A 322 3.15 -4.63 30.02
CA GLN A 322 3.02 -3.39 29.24
C GLN A 322 4.22 -3.09 28.36
N LYS A 323 5.39 -3.69 28.63
CA LYS A 323 6.63 -3.37 27.92
C LYS A 323 6.56 -3.81 26.47
N LEU A 324 6.96 -2.93 25.56
CA LEU A 324 7.09 -3.23 24.15
C LEU A 324 8.28 -4.17 23.94
N ASP A 325 8.04 -5.44 23.61
CA ASP A 325 9.07 -6.48 23.55
C ASP A 325 8.90 -7.34 22.29
N PHE A 326 9.01 -6.76 21.10
CA PHE A 326 8.82 -7.52 19.87
C PHE A 326 10.12 -7.75 19.10
N LYS A 327 10.18 -8.91 18.47
CA LYS A 327 11.21 -9.29 17.49
C LYS A 327 10.53 -9.76 16.21
N ILE A 328 10.92 -9.22 15.07
CA ILE A 328 10.46 -9.62 13.75
C ILE A 328 11.62 -10.29 13.01
N GLU A 329 11.42 -11.49 12.50
CA GLU A 329 12.39 -12.23 11.71
C GLU A 329 11.79 -12.55 10.33
N ALA A 330 12.50 -12.19 9.24
CA ALA A 330 12.16 -12.69 7.91
C ALA A 330 12.92 -14.01 7.69
N LEU A 331 12.21 -15.05 7.27
CA LEU A 331 12.73 -16.42 7.13
C LEU A 331 12.56 -16.92 5.70
N ASP A 332 13.55 -17.63 5.17
CA ASP A 332 13.41 -18.33 3.88
C ASP A 332 12.61 -19.63 4.02
N LYS A 333 12.44 -20.36 2.91
CA LYS A 333 11.69 -21.64 2.85
C LYS A 333 12.27 -22.73 3.76
N SER A 334 13.57 -22.68 4.08
CA SER A 334 14.24 -23.62 4.98
C SER A 334 14.12 -23.21 6.46
N GLY A 335 13.58 -22.02 6.74
CA GLY A 335 13.51 -21.45 8.07
C GLY A 335 14.79 -20.70 8.49
N ARG A 336 15.76 -20.53 7.59
CA ARG A 336 16.95 -19.73 7.85
C ARG A 336 16.56 -18.25 7.91
N LYS A 337 17.16 -17.53 8.88
CA LYS A 337 16.93 -16.11 9.11
C LYS A 337 17.63 -15.30 8.03
N LEU A 338 16.86 -14.50 7.31
CA LEU A 338 17.34 -13.55 6.32
C LEU A 338 17.52 -12.16 6.95
N LYS A 339 16.64 -11.81 7.89
CA LYS A 339 16.64 -10.51 8.54
C LYS A 339 16.06 -10.59 9.95
N THR A 340 16.48 -9.67 10.82
CA THR A 340 15.90 -9.47 12.15
C THR A 340 15.74 -7.98 12.45
N ILE A 341 14.62 -7.62 13.06
CA ILE A 341 14.34 -6.32 13.66
C ILE A 341 13.85 -6.56 15.08
N SER A 342 14.30 -5.75 16.03
CA SER A 342 13.86 -5.83 17.42
C SER A 342 13.53 -4.43 17.93
N ALA A 343 12.48 -4.32 18.74
CA ALA A 343 12.26 -3.18 19.61
C ALA A 343 12.36 -3.66 21.06
N GLN A 344 13.11 -2.91 21.86
CA GLN A 344 13.25 -3.09 23.31
C GLN A 344 12.71 -1.86 24.03
#